data_AF-A0A7S0MJW9-F1
#
_entry.id   AF-A0A7S0MJW9-F1
#
_cell.length_a   1.000
_cell.length_b   1.000
_cell.length_c   1.000
_cell.angle_alpha   90.00
_cell.angle_beta   90.00
_cell.angle_gamma   90.00
#
_symmetry.space_group_name_H-M   'P 1'
#
loop_
_entity.id
_entity.type
_entity.pdbx_description
1 polymer ?
#
loop_
_entity_poly.entity_id
_entity_poly.type
_entity_poly.pdbx_seq_one_letter_code
_entity_poly.pdbx_strand_id
1 'polypeptide(L)'
;LMQWLSKALTKGPDLKADILDAGVELKGSKLSWKIHEAKRKDNGSLASVLAFEITAATSEVEVACARNALHRFKTIRHPHVLLYLDGFEPPEGAKTGKVLIVVEHVKPLEQYLAQSTAGQEKEAFVWGLWTVAQAVHFVNADCKMQHGNVCVPSIFVSDSGDWKLGGFELMGEAGERDGGLFRRAEA
;
A
#
# COMPACT_ATOMS: atom_id res chain seq x y z
N LEU A 1 -35.13 27.39 5.77
CA LEU A 1 -34.24 27.42 4.58
C LEU A 1 -32.80 26.90 4.83
N MET A 2 -32.41 26.53 6.06
CA MET A 2 -30.98 26.26 6.41
C MET A 2 -30.63 24.79 6.73
N GLN A 3 -31.54 23.82 6.57
CA GLN A 3 -31.22 22.39 6.75
C GLN A 3 -30.72 21.68 5.48
N TRP A 4 -30.83 22.33 4.32
CA TRP A 4 -30.35 21.76 3.04
C TRP A 4 -28.84 21.94 2.84
N LEU A 5 -28.22 22.95 3.49
CA LEU A 5 -26.78 23.23 3.36
C LEU A 5 -25.88 22.37 4.27
N SER A 6 -26.40 21.75 5.34
CA SER A 6 -25.58 20.86 6.19
C SER A 6 -25.28 19.51 5.54
N LYS A 7 -26.05 19.16 4.50
CA LYS A 7 -25.80 18.02 3.62
C LYS A 7 -24.92 18.38 2.42
N ALA A 8 -24.36 19.59 2.35
CA ALA A 8 -23.27 19.92 1.44
C ALA A 8 -21.97 19.22 1.90
N LEU A 9 -21.99 17.89 1.82
CA LEU A 9 -20.95 17.09 1.21
C LEU A 9 -19.51 17.37 1.70
N THR A 10 -19.16 16.89 2.90
CA THR A 10 -17.99 16.02 2.93
C THR A 10 -18.43 14.71 2.28
N LYS A 11 -18.54 14.73 0.94
CA LYS A 11 -18.56 13.50 0.17
C LYS A 11 -17.33 12.74 0.68
N GLY A 12 -17.54 11.52 1.15
CA GLY A 12 -16.40 10.64 1.43
C GLY A 12 -15.46 10.65 0.22
N PRO A 13 -14.18 10.33 0.43
CA PRO A 13 -13.20 10.33 -0.66
C PRO A 13 -13.80 9.60 -1.88
N ASP A 14 -13.75 10.25 -3.04
CA ASP A 14 -14.32 9.71 -4.28
C ASP A 14 -13.43 8.58 -4.80
N LEU A 15 -13.58 7.41 -4.17
CA LEU A 15 -12.90 6.19 -4.53
C LEU A 15 -13.81 5.31 -5.39
N LYS A 16 -13.21 4.61 -6.35
CA LYS A 16 -13.84 3.58 -7.18
C LYS A 16 -14.14 2.27 -6.44
N ALA A 17 -13.98 2.23 -5.12
CA ALA A 17 -14.30 1.08 -4.29
C ALA A 17 -15.01 1.49 -2.99
N ASP A 18 -15.86 0.60 -2.48
CA ASP A 18 -16.52 0.69 -1.18
C ASP A 18 -15.80 -0.22 -0.18
N ILE A 19 -15.40 0.34 0.97
CA ILE A 19 -14.78 -0.40 2.07
C ILE A 19 -15.87 -1.20 2.80
N LEU A 20 -15.62 -2.48 3.06
CA LEU A 20 -16.59 -3.44 3.59
C LEU A 20 -16.39 -3.77 5.08
N ASP A 21 -15.25 -3.42 5.66
CA ASP A 21 -14.89 -3.82 7.02
C ASP A 21 -14.20 -2.70 7.83
N ALA A 22 -13.82 -3.03 9.07
CA ALA A 22 -13.08 -2.12 9.95
C ALA A 22 -11.56 -2.08 9.65
N GLY A 23 -11.07 -2.97 8.80
CA GLY A 23 -9.67 -3.16 8.45
C GLY A 23 -8.83 -3.86 9.52
N VAL A 24 -7.69 -4.38 9.08
CA VAL A 24 -6.67 -5.03 9.91
C VAL A 24 -5.37 -4.25 9.79
N GLU A 25 -4.71 -3.99 10.92
CA GLU A 25 -3.41 -3.31 10.92
C GLU A 25 -2.31 -4.19 10.31
N LEU A 26 -1.50 -3.61 9.43
CA LEU A 26 -0.32 -4.24 8.85
C LEU A 26 0.84 -4.20 9.85
N LYS A 27 0.92 -5.22 10.70
CA LYS A 27 1.95 -5.31 11.74
C LYS A 27 3.35 -5.30 11.14
N GLY A 28 4.27 -4.59 11.79
CA GLY A 28 5.67 -4.49 11.39
C GLY A 28 5.92 -3.67 10.12
N SER A 29 4.88 -3.10 9.49
CA SER A 29 5.06 -2.17 8.38
C SER A 29 5.66 -0.85 8.87
N LYS A 30 6.23 -0.07 7.93
CA LYS A 30 6.95 1.17 8.27
C LYS A 30 6.03 2.27 8.83
N LEU A 31 4.77 2.28 8.41
CA LEU A 31 3.72 3.19 8.88
C LEU A 31 2.54 2.36 9.38
N SER A 32 1.71 2.89 10.28
CA SER A 32 0.50 2.20 10.78
C SER A 32 -0.62 2.13 9.74
N TRP A 33 -0.39 1.39 8.64
CA TRP A 33 -1.39 1.10 7.63
C TRP A 33 -2.42 0.10 8.14
N LYS A 34 -3.67 0.28 7.70
CA LYS A 34 -4.71 -0.76 7.74
C LYS A 34 -5.01 -1.25 6.34
N ILE A 35 -5.18 -2.56 6.18
CA ILE A 35 -5.75 -3.15 4.98
C ILE A 35 -7.22 -3.47 5.24
N HIS A 36 -8.07 -3.10 4.29
CA HIS A 36 -9.51 -3.31 4.34
C HIS A 36 -9.97 -4.19 3.18
N GLU A 37 -10.96 -5.04 3.45
CA GLU A 37 -11.79 -5.65 2.42
C GLU A 37 -12.61 -4.57 1.69
N ALA A 38 -12.65 -4.64 0.36
CA ALA A 38 -13.37 -3.66 -0.46
C ALA A 38 -14.05 -4.28 -1.67
N LYS A 39 -15.04 -3.58 -2.20
CA LYS A 39 -15.76 -3.94 -3.42
C LYS A 39 -15.67 -2.81 -4.43
N ARG A 40 -15.26 -3.12 -5.66
CA ARG A 40 -15.21 -2.14 -6.74
C ARG A 40 -16.61 -1.70 -7.16
N LYS A 41 -16.78 -0.40 -7.41
CA LYS A 41 -18.07 0.21 -7.79
C LYS A 41 -18.44 -0.04 -9.25
N ASP A 42 -17.45 -0.23 -10.12
CA ASP A 42 -17.65 -0.36 -11.57
C ASP A 42 -18.10 -1.77 -11.98
N ASN A 43 -17.57 -2.82 -11.35
CA ASN A 43 -17.85 -4.21 -11.72
C ASN A 43 -18.25 -5.12 -10.53
N GLY A 44 -18.22 -4.61 -9.31
CA GLY A 44 -18.55 -5.38 -8.11
C GLY A 44 -17.53 -6.43 -7.69
N SER A 45 -16.35 -6.52 -8.32
CA SER A 45 -15.32 -7.47 -7.90
C SER A 45 -14.67 -7.05 -6.58
N LEU A 46 -14.07 -8.00 -5.87
CA LEU A 46 -13.31 -7.71 -4.67
C LEU A 46 -12.05 -6.89 -4.98
N ALA A 47 -11.62 -6.12 -4.00
CA ALA A 47 -10.41 -5.31 -3.98
C ALA A 47 -9.94 -5.17 -2.52
N SER A 48 -8.73 -4.66 -2.32
CA SER A 48 -8.26 -4.27 -0.99
C SER A 48 -7.98 -2.77 -0.95
N VAL A 49 -8.17 -2.14 0.22
CA VAL A 49 -7.83 -0.73 0.44
C VAL A 49 -6.80 -0.62 1.54
N LEU A 50 -5.62 -0.08 1.21
CA LEU A 50 -4.62 0.33 2.18
C LEU A 50 -4.96 1.75 2.65
N ALA A 51 -5.13 1.92 3.96
CA ALA A 51 -5.52 3.17 4.59
C ALA A 51 -4.50 3.61 5.65
N PHE A 52 -3.97 4.82 5.49
CA PHE A 52 -3.13 5.48 6.49
C PHE A 52 -3.88 6.71 7.03
N GLU A 53 -4.03 6.77 8.34
CA GLU A 53 -4.74 7.85 9.02
C GLU A 53 -3.77 8.96 9.43
N ILE A 54 -4.06 10.18 8.97
CA ILE A 54 -3.36 11.39 9.37
C ILE A 54 -4.13 11.97 10.55
N THR A 55 -3.41 12.14 11.66
CA THR A 55 -3.90 12.78 12.88
C THR A 55 -3.01 13.97 13.24
N ALA A 56 -3.42 14.76 14.21
CA ALA A 56 -2.60 15.85 14.73
C ALA A 56 -1.27 15.38 15.35
N ALA A 57 -1.14 14.10 15.68
CA ALA A 57 0.08 13.50 16.22
C ALA A 57 0.99 12.89 15.14
N THR A 58 0.50 12.75 13.91
CA THR A 58 1.28 12.17 12.80
C THR A 58 2.36 13.15 12.35
N SER A 59 3.61 12.69 12.25
CA SER A 59 4.73 13.53 11.84
C SER A 59 4.68 13.88 10.35
N GLU A 60 5.33 14.99 9.96
CA GLU A 60 5.44 15.38 8.55
C GLU A 60 6.17 14.34 7.71
N VAL A 61 7.12 13.62 8.30
CA VAL A 61 7.86 12.54 7.64
C VAL A 61 6.95 11.36 7.34
N GLU A 62 6.11 10.93 8.29
CA GLU A 62 5.15 9.85 8.05
C GLU A 62 4.12 10.23 6.98
N VAL A 63 3.62 11.46 7.00
CA VAL A 63 2.71 11.95 5.94
C VAL A 63 3.41 11.94 4.58
N ALA A 64 4.67 12.39 4.50
CA ALA A 64 5.45 12.34 3.27
C ALA A 64 5.67 10.91 2.78
N CYS A 65 5.98 9.97 3.68
CA CYS A 65 6.11 8.53 3.40
C CYS A 65 4.82 7.95 2.81
N ALA A 66 3.66 8.25 3.43
CA ALA A 66 2.37 7.75 2.97
C ALA A 66 1.99 8.28 1.57
N ARG A 67 2.25 9.57 1.33
CA ARG A 67 2.04 10.19 0.01
C ARG A 67 3.00 9.64 -1.04
N ASN A 68 4.27 9.41 -0.68
CA ASN A 68 5.24 8.78 -1.56
C ASN A 68 4.76 7.38 -1.96
N ALA A 69 4.27 6.57 -1.01
CA ALA A 69 3.71 5.26 -1.33
C ALA A 69 2.59 5.36 -2.38
N LEU A 70 1.58 6.22 -2.16
CA LEU A 70 0.50 6.44 -3.13
C LEU A 70 1.04 6.89 -4.50
N HIS A 71 2.01 7.81 -4.54
CA HIS A 71 2.63 8.27 -5.79
C HIS A 71 3.35 7.13 -6.53
N ARG A 72 4.09 6.29 -5.81
CA ARG A 72 4.80 5.14 -6.40
C ARG A 72 3.84 4.06 -6.88
N PHE A 73 2.79 3.77 -6.10
CA PHE A 73 1.72 2.89 -6.55
C PHE A 73 1.06 3.38 -7.85
N LYS A 74 0.95 4.70 -8.09
CA LYS A 74 0.41 5.23 -9.36
C LYS A 74 1.34 5.03 -10.56
N THR A 75 2.65 4.88 -10.35
CA THR A 75 3.66 4.92 -11.42
C THR A 75 4.32 3.58 -11.71
N ILE A 76 4.50 2.73 -10.70
CA ILE A 76 5.17 1.42 -10.84
C ILE A 76 4.16 0.38 -11.36
N ARG A 77 4.47 -0.26 -12.49
CA ARG A 77 3.60 -1.28 -13.14
C ARG A 77 4.42 -2.48 -13.55
N HIS A 78 4.20 -3.61 -12.88
CA HIS A 78 4.89 -4.87 -13.15
C HIS A 78 4.03 -6.06 -12.66
N PRO A 79 4.08 -7.24 -13.30
CA PRO A 79 3.25 -8.39 -12.91
C PRO A 79 3.41 -8.85 -11.45
N HIS A 80 4.60 -8.66 -10.88
CA HIS A 80 4.93 -9.02 -9.50
C HIS A 80 4.92 -7.83 -8.52
N VAL A 81 4.45 -6.68 -8.96
CA VAL A 81 4.15 -5.52 -8.09
C VAL A 81 2.64 -5.49 -7.86
N LEU A 82 2.23 -5.12 -6.65
CA LEU A 82 0.83 -5.02 -6.26
C LEU A 82 0.10 -4.01 -7.16
N LEU A 83 -0.97 -4.47 -7.81
CA LEU A 83 -1.67 -3.70 -8.82
C LEU A 83 -2.49 -2.56 -8.22
N TYR A 84 -2.12 -1.32 -8.54
CA TYR A 84 -2.90 -0.13 -8.23
C TYR A 84 -4.16 -0.01 -9.10
N LEU A 85 -5.29 0.32 -8.46
CA LEU A 85 -6.58 0.54 -9.12
C LEU A 85 -7.06 1.98 -9.01
N ASP A 86 -6.94 2.57 -7.83
CA ASP A 86 -7.41 3.93 -7.53
C ASP A 86 -6.79 4.44 -6.23
N GLY A 87 -6.93 5.73 -5.91
CA GLY A 87 -6.45 6.23 -4.63
C GLY A 87 -6.84 7.67 -4.36
N PHE A 88 -6.72 8.04 -3.09
CA PHE A 88 -7.09 9.35 -2.57
C PHE A 88 -6.05 9.81 -1.57
N GLU A 89 -5.72 11.09 -1.60
CA GLU A 89 -4.96 11.75 -0.55
C GLU A 89 -5.59 13.11 -0.24
N PRO A 90 -5.56 13.54 1.03
CA PRO A 90 -6.07 14.85 1.39
C PRO A 90 -5.12 15.94 0.85
N PRO A 91 -5.63 17.18 0.68
CA PRO A 91 -4.83 18.30 0.20
C PRO A 91 -3.50 18.47 0.96
N GLU A 92 -2.52 19.06 0.30
CA GLU A 92 -1.23 19.36 0.91
C GLU A 92 -1.40 20.19 2.20
N GLY A 93 -0.58 19.91 3.21
CA GLY A 93 -0.69 20.55 4.53
C GLY A 93 -1.87 20.10 5.40
N ALA A 94 -2.74 19.19 4.94
CA ALA A 94 -3.81 18.64 5.77
C ALA A 94 -3.25 17.96 7.04
N LYS A 95 -3.72 18.40 8.21
CA LYS A 95 -3.34 17.88 9.53
C LYS A 95 -4.21 16.70 9.99
N THR A 96 -5.30 16.44 9.29
CA THR A 96 -6.19 15.31 9.53
C THR A 96 -6.70 14.77 8.19
N GLY A 97 -7.01 13.47 8.12
CA GLY A 97 -7.53 12.85 6.91
C GLY A 97 -7.01 11.43 6.73
N LYS A 98 -7.17 10.88 5.53
CA LYS A 98 -6.67 9.54 5.20
C LYS A 98 -6.04 9.52 3.83
N VAL A 99 -4.85 8.92 3.73
CA VAL A 99 -4.29 8.47 2.45
C VAL A 99 -4.84 7.07 2.19
N LEU A 100 -5.48 6.87 1.05
CA LEU A 100 -6.15 5.63 0.67
C LEU A 100 -5.60 5.14 -0.67
N ILE A 101 -5.25 3.86 -0.74
CA ILE A 101 -4.72 3.21 -1.94
C ILE A 101 -5.59 1.97 -2.20
N VAL A 102 -6.32 1.96 -3.31
CA VAL A 102 -7.12 0.82 -3.77
C VAL A 102 -6.25 -0.04 -4.67
N VAL A 103 -6.19 -1.33 -4.35
CA VAL A 103 -5.37 -2.32 -5.07
C VAL A 103 -6.19 -3.56 -5.44
N GLU A 104 -5.61 -4.45 -6.25
CA GLU A 104 -6.16 -5.80 -6.44
C GLU A 104 -6.42 -6.48 -5.07
N HIS A 105 -7.39 -7.39 -5.04
CA HIS A 105 -7.72 -8.09 -3.79
C HIS A 105 -6.55 -8.98 -3.35
N VAL A 106 -6.06 -8.74 -2.13
CA VAL A 106 -4.89 -9.41 -1.56
C VAL A 106 -5.01 -9.59 -0.05
N LYS A 107 -4.21 -10.53 0.47
CA LYS A 107 -3.94 -10.68 1.89
C LYS A 107 -2.49 -10.32 2.21
N PRO A 108 -2.18 -9.81 3.41
CA PRO A 108 -0.79 -9.63 3.83
C PRO A 108 -0.06 -10.98 3.89
N LEU A 109 1.21 -11.02 3.51
CA LEU A 109 1.99 -12.26 3.54
C LEU A 109 2.04 -12.89 4.93
N GLU A 110 2.11 -12.08 6.00
CA GLU A 110 2.07 -12.56 7.38
C GLU A 110 0.85 -13.47 7.65
N GLN A 111 -0.32 -13.10 7.14
CA GLN A 111 -1.54 -13.89 7.32
C GLN A 111 -1.48 -15.21 6.55
N TYR A 112 -0.90 -15.20 5.34
CA TYR A 112 -0.68 -16.40 4.55
C TYR A 112 0.29 -17.36 5.25
N LEU A 113 1.42 -16.84 5.73
CA LEU A 113 2.42 -17.63 6.46
C LEU A 113 1.87 -18.22 7.78
N ALA A 114 1.00 -17.49 8.48
CA ALA A 114 0.37 -17.97 9.72
C ALA A 114 -0.60 -19.14 9.47
N GLN A 115 -1.13 -19.27 8.26
CA GLN A 115 -2.02 -20.36 7.86
C GLN A 115 -1.26 -21.54 7.23
N SER A 116 0.02 -21.35 6.89
CA SER A 116 0.86 -22.37 6.26
C SER A 116 1.28 -23.45 7.25
N THR A 117 1.20 -24.71 6.84
CA THR A 117 1.76 -25.85 7.57
C THR A 117 3.16 -26.17 7.06
N ALA A 118 4.11 -26.28 7.99
CA ALA A 118 5.51 -26.54 7.67
C ALA A 118 5.66 -27.83 6.84
N GLY A 119 6.10 -27.69 5.59
CA GLY A 119 6.51 -28.79 4.72
C GLY A 119 5.66 -29.02 3.45
N GLN A 120 4.44 -28.46 3.37
CA GLN A 120 3.56 -28.69 2.22
C GLN A 120 3.63 -27.60 1.12
N GLU A 121 4.30 -26.47 1.39
CA GLU A 121 4.29 -25.28 0.51
C GLU A 121 5.68 -24.87 0.00
N LYS A 122 6.63 -25.80 -0.06
CA LYS A 122 8.02 -25.46 -0.43
C LYS A 122 8.10 -24.85 -1.83
N GLU A 123 7.41 -25.40 -2.83
CA GLU A 123 7.41 -24.83 -4.17
C GLU A 123 6.76 -23.44 -4.20
N ALA A 124 5.67 -23.25 -3.45
CA ALA A 124 4.97 -21.95 -3.36
C ALA A 124 5.87 -20.86 -2.77
N PHE A 125 6.65 -21.17 -1.73
CA PHE A 125 7.60 -20.22 -1.15
C PHE A 125 8.77 -19.91 -2.08
N VAL A 126 9.30 -20.91 -2.78
CA VAL A 126 10.36 -20.67 -3.78
C VAL A 126 9.82 -19.78 -4.90
N TRP A 127 8.61 -20.03 -5.39
CA TRP A 127 7.94 -19.18 -6.37
C TRP A 127 7.73 -17.77 -5.85
N GLY A 128 7.19 -17.61 -4.64
CA GLY A 128 6.96 -16.32 -4.02
C GLY A 128 8.23 -15.49 -3.81
N LEU A 129 9.32 -16.12 -3.37
CA LEU A 129 10.62 -15.46 -3.28
C LEU A 129 11.16 -15.06 -4.66
N TRP A 130 10.96 -15.91 -5.67
CA TRP A 130 11.34 -15.60 -7.04
C TRP A 130 10.55 -14.41 -7.59
N THR A 131 9.23 -14.34 -7.40
CA THR A 131 8.43 -13.20 -7.87
C THR A 131 8.83 -11.89 -7.19
N VAL A 132 9.12 -11.92 -5.88
CA VAL A 132 9.64 -10.76 -5.13
C VAL A 132 11.00 -10.34 -5.67
N ALA A 133 11.92 -11.28 -5.91
CA ALA A 133 13.23 -10.98 -6.49
C ALA A 133 13.11 -10.34 -7.88
N GLN A 134 12.19 -10.83 -8.72
CA GLN A 134 11.91 -10.25 -10.03
C GLN A 134 11.33 -8.83 -9.92
N ALA A 135 10.41 -8.58 -8.98
CA ALA A 135 9.88 -7.24 -8.72
C ALA A 135 10.98 -6.26 -8.26
N VAL A 136 11.86 -6.69 -7.35
CA VAL A 136 12.99 -5.88 -6.88
C VAL A 136 13.99 -5.62 -8.02
N HIS A 137 14.27 -6.61 -8.86
CA HIS A 137 15.11 -6.44 -10.03
C HIS A 137 14.54 -5.37 -10.97
N PHE A 138 13.25 -5.46 -11.31
CA PHE A 138 12.56 -4.45 -12.12
C PHE A 138 12.67 -3.04 -11.52
N VAL A 139 12.40 -2.89 -10.22
CA VAL A 139 12.53 -1.60 -9.51
C VAL A 139 13.94 -1.01 -9.65
N ASN A 140 14.97 -1.83 -9.44
CA ASN A 140 16.36 -1.38 -9.47
C ASN A 140 16.88 -1.13 -10.90
N ALA A 141 16.67 -2.10 -11.79
CA ALA A 141 17.29 -2.12 -13.11
C ALA A 141 16.52 -1.28 -14.12
N ASP A 142 15.19 -1.34 -14.09
CA ASP A 142 14.34 -0.71 -15.11
C ASP A 142 13.81 0.64 -14.63
N CYS A 143 13.33 0.72 -13.39
CA CYS A 143 12.85 2.00 -12.83
C CYS A 143 13.95 2.91 -12.31
N LYS A 144 15.19 2.40 -12.15
CA LYS A 144 16.33 3.13 -11.53
C LYS A 144 16.00 3.66 -10.13
N MET A 145 15.17 2.92 -9.39
CA MET A 145 14.75 3.25 -8.03
C MET A 145 15.21 2.18 -7.05
N GLN A 146 15.19 2.49 -5.76
CA GLN A 146 15.41 1.55 -4.68
C GLN A 146 14.14 1.45 -3.86
N HIS A 147 13.72 0.23 -3.52
CA HIS A 147 12.54 0.00 -2.68
C HIS A 147 12.70 0.58 -1.26
N GLY A 148 13.91 0.48 -0.70
CA GLY A 148 14.24 1.00 0.63
C GLY A 148 13.89 0.08 1.80
N ASN A 149 12.80 -0.70 1.75
CA ASN A 149 12.40 -1.55 2.88
C ASN A 149 11.69 -2.86 2.47
N VAL A 150 12.40 -3.78 1.80
CA VAL A 150 11.81 -5.08 1.43
C VAL A 150 11.71 -5.96 2.67
N CYS A 151 10.50 -6.26 3.13
CA CYS A 151 10.23 -7.04 4.34
C CYS A 151 8.88 -7.77 4.24
N VAL A 152 8.56 -8.64 5.21
CA VAL A 152 7.30 -9.42 5.17
C VAL A 152 6.05 -8.53 5.03
N PRO A 153 5.92 -7.39 5.75
CA PRO A 153 4.77 -6.48 5.61
C PRO A 153 4.71 -5.72 4.28
N SER A 154 5.79 -5.69 3.50
CA SER A 154 5.80 -5.11 2.15
C SER A 154 5.40 -6.14 1.07
N ILE A 155 5.00 -7.35 1.44
CA ILE A 155 4.62 -8.42 0.52
C ILE A 155 3.17 -8.82 0.78
N PHE A 156 2.42 -8.96 -0.30
CA PHE A 156 1.02 -9.32 -0.31
C PHE A 156 0.82 -10.58 -1.17
N VAL A 157 -0.26 -11.31 -0.94
CA VAL A 157 -0.61 -12.53 -1.68
C VAL A 157 -1.97 -12.33 -2.34
N SER A 158 -2.04 -12.46 -3.66
CA SER A 158 -3.30 -12.38 -4.41
C SER A 158 -4.19 -13.60 -4.17
N ASP A 159 -5.44 -13.54 -4.63
CA ASP A 159 -6.35 -14.69 -4.62
C ASP A 159 -5.83 -15.91 -5.39
N SER A 160 -4.95 -15.70 -6.37
CA SER A 160 -4.26 -16.78 -7.10
C SER A 160 -3.07 -17.37 -6.36
N GLY A 161 -2.68 -16.80 -5.22
CA GLY A 161 -1.48 -17.21 -4.46
C GLY A 161 -0.18 -16.55 -4.91
N ASP A 162 -0.23 -15.58 -5.84
CA ASP A 162 0.97 -14.89 -6.31
C ASP A 162 1.43 -13.86 -5.29
N TRP A 163 2.73 -13.86 -4.98
CA TRP A 163 3.32 -12.85 -4.11
C TRP A 163 3.58 -11.56 -4.89
N LYS A 164 3.16 -10.43 -4.31
CA LYS A 164 3.17 -9.10 -4.88
C LYS A 164 3.95 -8.15 -3.97
N LEU A 165 4.90 -7.42 -4.54
CA LEU A 165 5.65 -6.37 -3.83
C LEU A 165 4.79 -5.09 -3.71
N GLY A 166 4.65 -4.57 -2.49
CA GLY A 166 4.09 -3.26 -2.15
C GLY A 166 5.04 -2.54 -1.18
N GLY A 167 4.55 -1.68 -0.27
CA GLY A 167 5.41 -1.04 0.76
C GLY A 167 6.39 0.01 0.21
N PHE A 168 5.89 0.93 -0.62
CA PHE A 168 6.70 1.91 -1.34
C PHE A 168 6.92 3.23 -0.60
N GLU A 169 6.77 3.26 0.73
CA GLU A 169 6.90 4.47 1.54
C GLU A 169 8.28 5.12 1.41
N LEU A 170 9.33 4.29 1.37
CA LEU A 170 10.72 4.72 1.34
C LEU A 170 11.35 4.63 -0.06
N MET A 171 10.56 4.37 -1.09
CA MET A 171 11.08 4.20 -2.44
C MET A 171 11.57 5.53 -3.04
N GLY A 172 12.79 5.54 -3.57
CA GLY A 172 13.48 6.73 -4.12
C GLY A 172 14.46 6.39 -5.24
N GLU A 173 15.07 7.40 -5.88
CA GLU A 173 16.00 7.19 -7.00
C GLU A 173 17.34 6.59 -6.56
N ALA A 174 17.88 5.70 -7.37
CA ALA A 174 19.17 5.08 -7.12
C ALA A 174 20.31 6.08 -7.38
N GLY A 175 20.94 6.58 -6.31
CA GLY A 175 22.11 7.45 -6.39
C GLY A 175 21.90 8.91 -5.98
N GLU A 176 20.66 9.30 -5.63
CA GLU A 176 20.49 10.49 -4.80
C GLU A 176 21.27 10.27 -3.50
N ARG A 177 22.35 11.04 -3.29
CA ARG A 177 23.11 11.05 -2.02
C ARG A 177 22.24 11.46 -0.82
N ASP A 178 21.00 11.85 -1.10
CA ASP A 178 19.98 12.27 -0.18
C ASP A 178 18.78 11.33 -0.32
N GLY A 179 18.92 10.08 0.15
CA GLY A 179 17.80 9.19 0.45
C GLY A 179 16.91 9.82 1.53
N GLY A 180 16.34 10.97 1.23
CA GLY A 180 15.93 11.99 2.18
C GLY A 180 14.78 11.49 3.02
N LEU A 181 13.81 10.81 2.42
CA LEU A 181 12.76 10.13 3.16
C LEU A 181 13.28 8.93 3.96
N PHE A 182 14.15 8.10 3.37
CA PHE A 182 14.72 6.94 4.04
C PHE A 182 15.47 7.34 5.33
N ARG A 183 16.41 8.30 5.26
CA ARG A 183 17.15 8.80 6.42
C ARG A 183 16.28 9.60 7.39
N ARG A 184 15.35 10.44 6.89
CA ARG A 184 14.45 11.21 7.77
C ARG A 184 13.50 10.31 8.56
N ALA A 185 13.16 9.14 8.02
CA ALA A 185 12.32 8.16 8.70
C ALA A 185 13.10 7.27 9.70
N GLU A 186 14.44 7.36 9.74
CA GLU A 186 15.30 6.69 10.72
C GLU A 186 15.73 7.61 11.89
N ALA A 187 15.50 8.92 11.78
CA ALA A 187 15.78 9.93 12.80
C ALA A 187 14.57 10.19 13.69
#